data_AF-A0A971K580-F1
#
_entry.id   AF-A0A971K580-F1
#
_cell.length_a   1.000
_cell.length_b   1.000
_cell.length_c   1.000
_cell.angle_alpha   90.00
_cell.angle_beta   90.00
_cell.angle_gamma   90.00
#
_symmetry.space_group_name_H-M   'P 1'
#
loop_
_entity.id
_entity.type
_entity.pdbx_description
1 polymer ?
#
loop_
_entity_poly.entity_id
_entity_poly.type
_entity_poly.pdbx_seq_one_letter_code
_entity_poly.pdbx_strand_id
1 'polypeptide(L)'
;MKKRIYSLVFVLLMGTGAFAGDVELETIGSSIASNLYLTYISLGVLGDSFTKEVYDKEQTINLASIIVSQSKVQKEQMARLIKSIEVQESDKEFIKSVITCYQYLIDEGTFMIDFINTNNEESLKKYDENRQKAWALISNLLGFENN
;
A
#
# COMPACT_ATOMS: atom_id res chain seq x y z
N MET A 1 27.44 -56.77 -0.17
CA MET A 1 26.50 -56.03 -1.04
C MET A 1 25.49 -55.19 -0.24
N LYS A 2 25.90 -54.22 0.58
CA LYS A 2 24.99 -53.34 1.36
C LYS A 2 25.60 -51.94 1.65
N LYS A 3 26.19 -51.27 0.65
CA LYS A 3 26.77 -49.91 0.83
C LYS A 3 26.50 -48.95 -0.34
N ARG A 4 25.41 -49.15 -1.09
CA ARG A 4 25.04 -48.27 -2.23
C ARG A 4 23.63 -47.69 -2.18
N ILE A 5 22.95 -47.79 -1.03
CA ILE A 5 21.54 -47.34 -0.90
C ILE A 5 21.44 -45.93 -0.26
N TYR A 6 22.51 -45.39 0.32
CA TYR A 6 22.44 -44.08 1.00
C TYR A 6 22.67 -42.85 0.10
N SER A 7 23.05 -43.02 -1.17
CA SER A 7 23.30 -41.87 -2.06
C SER A 7 22.09 -41.39 -2.86
N LEU A 8 20.94 -42.07 -2.76
CA LEU A 8 19.75 -41.74 -3.55
C LEU A 8 18.65 -40.99 -2.77
N VAL A 9 18.81 -40.81 -1.46
CA VAL A 9 17.82 -40.09 -0.62
C VAL A 9 18.24 -38.62 -0.38
N PHE A 10 19.45 -38.21 -0.76
CA PHE A 10 19.97 -36.86 -0.48
C PHE A 10 19.67 -35.81 -1.55
N VAL A 11 19.00 -36.16 -2.66
CA VAL A 11 18.77 -35.22 -3.78
C VAL A 11 17.30 -34.75 -3.88
N LEU A 12 16.38 -35.27 -3.05
CA LEU A 12 14.96 -34.90 -3.12
C LEU A 12 14.55 -33.68 -2.27
N LEU A 13 15.53 -32.93 -1.76
CA LEU A 13 15.33 -31.66 -1.05
C LEU A 13 15.83 -30.47 -1.89
N MET A 14 15.78 -30.57 -3.22
CA MET A 14 15.88 -29.38 -4.06
C MET A 14 14.56 -28.64 -3.95
N GLY A 15 14.60 -27.55 -3.18
CA GLY A 15 13.46 -26.71 -2.85
C GLY A 15 12.64 -26.36 -4.08
N THR A 16 11.38 -26.78 -4.08
CA THR A 16 10.33 -26.14 -4.84
C THR A 16 10.02 -24.80 -4.19
N GLY A 17 10.95 -23.85 -4.30
CA GLY A 17 10.59 -22.44 -4.19
C GLY A 17 9.74 -22.14 -5.41
N ALA A 18 8.42 -22.16 -5.25
CA ALA A 18 7.51 -21.67 -6.27
C ALA A 18 7.72 -20.16 -6.37
N PHE A 19 8.67 -19.74 -7.20
CA PHE A 19 8.77 -18.34 -7.60
C PHE A 19 7.53 -18.01 -8.42
N ALA A 20 6.83 -16.95 -8.05
CA ALA A 20 5.79 -16.38 -8.90
C ALA A 20 6.43 -16.02 -10.25
N GLY A 21 5.78 -16.37 -11.36
CA GLY A 21 6.22 -15.93 -12.68
C GLY A 21 5.98 -14.44 -12.87
N ASP A 22 6.52 -13.89 -13.97
CA ASP A 22 6.45 -12.46 -14.27
C ASP A 22 5.00 -11.96 -14.36
N VAL A 23 4.09 -12.78 -14.90
CA VAL A 23 2.66 -12.44 -15.03
C VAL A 23 1.97 -12.39 -13.67
N GLU A 24 2.28 -13.33 -12.77
CA GLU A 24 1.74 -13.34 -11.41
C GLU A 24 2.20 -12.10 -10.63
N LEU A 25 3.49 -11.76 -10.71
CA LEU A 25 4.06 -10.57 -10.06
C LEU A 25 3.48 -9.28 -10.63
N GLU A 26 3.36 -9.18 -11.96
CA GLU A 26 2.74 -8.03 -12.62
C GLU A 26 1.27 -7.87 -12.22
N THR A 27 0.52 -8.98 -12.16
CA THR A 27 -0.89 -8.98 -11.74
C THR A 27 -1.05 -8.53 -10.29
N ILE A 28 -0.18 -9.01 -9.39
CA ILE A 28 -0.17 -8.58 -7.98
C ILE A 28 0.20 -7.10 -7.89
N GLY A 29 1.23 -6.66 -8.62
CA GLY A 29 1.66 -5.27 -8.65
C GLY A 29 0.56 -4.32 -9.11
N SER A 30 -0.12 -4.66 -10.22
CA SER A 30 -1.25 -3.91 -10.76
C SER A 30 -2.43 -3.85 -9.77
N SER A 31 -2.72 -4.96 -9.07
CA SER A 31 -3.75 -5.00 -8.03
C SER A 31 -3.42 -4.09 -6.84
N ILE A 32 -2.17 -4.06 -6.40
CA ILE A 32 -1.71 -3.19 -5.31
C ILE A 32 -1.82 -1.72 -5.74
N ALA A 33 -1.35 -1.38 -6.94
CA ALA A 33 -1.40 -0.02 -7.45
C ALA A 33 -2.85 0.46 -7.61
N SER A 34 -3.76 -0.41 -8.08
CA SER A 34 -5.19 -0.12 -8.13
C SER A 34 -5.78 0.11 -6.74
N ASN A 35 -5.34 -0.64 -5.73
CA ASN A 35 -5.80 -0.43 -4.35
C ASN A 35 -5.35 0.93 -3.80
N LEU A 36 -4.09 1.30 -4.00
CA LEU A 36 -3.56 2.62 -3.62
C LEU A 36 -4.35 3.76 -4.28
N TYR A 37 -4.63 3.63 -5.58
CA TYR A 37 -5.41 4.61 -6.32
C TYR A 37 -6.85 4.72 -5.80
N LEU A 38 -7.51 3.59 -5.53
CA LEU A 38 -8.87 3.62 -4.99
C LEU A 38 -8.90 4.26 -3.60
N THR A 39 -7.91 4.00 -2.75
CA THR A 39 -7.76 4.65 -1.44
C THR A 39 -7.61 6.17 -1.59
N TYR A 40 -6.73 6.62 -2.49
CA TYR A 40 -6.51 8.05 -2.79
C TYR A 40 -7.79 8.76 -3.26
N ILE A 41 -8.53 8.14 -4.17
CA ILE A 41 -9.81 8.67 -4.65
C ILE A 41 -10.85 8.69 -3.53
N SER A 42 -10.93 7.63 -2.73
CA SER A 42 -11.89 7.53 -1.63
C SER A 42 -11.70 8.65 -0.60
N LEU A 43 -10.46 8.95 -0.23
CA LEU A 43 -10.15 10.08 0.67
C LEU A 43 -10.51 11.43 0.03
N GLY A 44 -10.20 11.63 -1.26
CA GLY A 44 -10.56 12.86 -1.97
C GLY A 44 -12.07 13.09 -2.04
N VAL A 45 -12.82 12.06 -2.44
CA VAL A 45 -14.30 12.10 -2.49
C VAL A 45 -14.88 12.38 -1.11
N LEU A 46 -14.28 11.82 -0.05
CA LEU A 46 -14.72 12.06 1.32
C LEU A 46 -14.51 13.52 1.74
N GLY A 47 -13.37 14.11 1.40
CA GLY A 47 -13.11 15.55 1.60
C GLY A 47 -14.09 16.44 0.82
N ASP A 48 -14.35 16.12 -0.44
CA ASP A 48 -15.33 16.84 -1.27
C ASP A 48 -16.75 16.72 -0.72
N SER A 49 -17.11 15.53 -0.20
CA SER A 49 -18.44 15.28 0.36
C SER A 49 -18.64 16.04 1.68
N PHE A 50 -17.60 16.15 2.50
CA PHE A 50 -17.63 16.96 3.71
C PHE A 50 -17.77 18.46 3.40
N THR A 51 -16.97 18.99 2.47
CA THR A 51 -17.02 20.42 2.10
C THR A 51 -18.34 20.83 1.44
N LYS A 52 -19.03 19.89 0.78
CA LYS A 52 -20.37 20.08 0.19
C LYS A 52 -21.51 19.72 1.15
N GLU A 53 -21.21 19.45 2.42
CA GLU A 53 -22.19 19.10 3.46
C GLU A 53 -23.05 17.87 3.11
N VAL A 54 -22.53 16.97 2.26
CA VAL A 54 -23.17 15.69 1.93
C VAL A 54 -23.00 14.70 3.09
N TYR A 55 -21.82 14.72 3.72
CA TYR A 55 -21.54 14.01 4.96
C TYR A 55 -21.26 14.99 6.08
N ASP A 56 -21.79 14.68 7.26
CA ASP A 56 -21.46 15.43 8.46
C ASP A 56 -20.06 15.08 8.97
N LYS A 57 -19.64 15.80 10.02
CA LYS A 57 -18.34 15.60 10.68
C LYS A 57 -18.13 14.17 11.18
N GLU A 58 -19.14 13.58 11.82
CA GLU A 58 -19.01 12.25 12.44
C GLU A 58 -18.90 11.17 11.36
N GLN A 59 -19.77 11.23 10.35
CA GLN A 59 -19.73 10.33 9.19
C GLN A 59 -18.38 10.40 8.48
N THR A 60 -17.89 11.62 8.24
CA THR A 60 -16.62 11.84 7.54
C THR A 60 -15.45 11.25 8.34
N ILE A 61 -15.37 11.54 9.65
CA ILE A 61 -14.30 11.01 10.52
C ILE A 61 -14.35 9.48 10.59
N ASN A 62 -15.54 8.89 10.71
CA ASN A 62 -15.70 7.45 10.80
C ASN A 62 -15.22 6.75 9.52
N LEU A 63 -15.65 7.24 8.34
CA LEU A 63 -15.24 6.69 7.06
C LEU A 63 -13.73 6.87 6.81
N ALA A 64 -13.18 8.04 7.10
CA ALA A 64 -11.75 8.30 6.98
C ALA A 64 -10.94 7.37 7.90
N SER A 65 -11.41 7.15 9.14
CA SER A 65 -10.76 6.26 10.11
C SER A 65 -10.74 4.81 9.66
N ILE A 66 -11.80 4.33 8.99
CA ILE A 66 -11.85 2.99 8.39
C ILE A 66 -10.79 2.87 7.30
N ILE A 67 -10.73 3.83 6.38
CA ILE A 67 -9.76 3.85 5.27
C ILE A 67 -8.32 3.90 5.81
N VAL A 68 -8.04 4.75 6.81
CA VAL A 68 -6.74 4.85 7.47
C VAL A 68 -6.36 3.52 8.15
N SER A 69 -7.29 2.89 8.85
CA SER A 69 -7.05 1.62 9.54
C SER A 69 -6.74 0.49 8.56
N GLN A 70 -7.51 0.39 7.47
CA GLN A 70 -7.24 -0.56 6.40
C GLN A 70 -5.86 -0.33 5.77
N SER A 71 -5.50 0.94 5.51
CA SER A 71 -4.21 1.31 4.94
C SER A 71 -3.04 0.95 5.86
N LYS A 72 -3.20 1.11 7.19
CA LYS A 72 -2.23 0.66 8.20
C LYS A 72 -1.99 -0.84 8.12
N VAL A 73 -3.07 -1.64 8.07
CA VAL A 73 -2.96 -3.09 7.94
C VAL A 73 -2.19 -3.48 6.68
N GLN A 74 -2.51 -2.88 5.52
CA GLN A 74 -1.81 -3.19 4.28
C GLN A 74 -0.33 -2.81 4.34
N LYS A 75 -0.01 -1.61 4.83
CA LYS A 75 1.36 -1.16 5.06
C LYS A 75 2.14 -2.13 5.94
N GLU A 76 1.54 -2.61 7.03
CA GLU A 76 2.16 -3.57 7.96
C GLU A 76 2.42 -4.92 7.29
N GLN A 77 1.50 -5.41 6.45
CA GLN A 77 1.73 -6.65 5.70
C GLN A 77 2.87 -6.50 4.69
N MET A 78 2.95 -5.37 3.98
CA MET A 78 4.08 -5.07 3.08
C MET A 78 5.42 -4.98 3.84
N ALA A 79 5.40 -4.37 5.03
CA ALA A 79 6.58 -4.30 5.90
C ALA A 79 6.99 -5.66 6.51
N ARG A 80 6.06 -6.62 6.59
CA ARG A 80 6.38 -8.02 6.92
C ARG A 80 6.94 -8.76 5.72
N LEU A 81 6.36 -8.56 4.54
CA LEU A 81 6.82 -9.15 3.28
C LEU A 81 8.28 -8.79 3.00
N ILE A 82 8.65 -7.52 3.11
CA ILE A 82 10.04 -7.08 2.84
C ILE A 82 11.08 -7.69 3.81
N LYS A 83 10.65 -8.14 4.99
CA LYS A 83 11.50 -8.79 6.00
C LYS A 83 11.57 -10.30 5.83
N SER A 84 10.76 -10.89 4.94
CA SER A 84 10.80 -12.32 4.66
C SER A 84 12.04 -12.65 3.81
N ILE A 85 12.51 -13.89 3.91
CA ILE A 85 13.68 -14.38 3.15
C ILE A 85 13.30 -14.63 1.67
N GLU A 86 12.01 -14.55 1.33
CA GLU A 86 11.44 -14.98 0.04
C GLU A 86 11.42 -13.86 -1.02
N VAL A 87 11.70 -12.61 -0.63
CA VAL A 87 11.66 -11.46 -1.55
C VAL A 87 13.05 -11.20 -2.12
N GLN A 88 13.16 -11.22 -3.45
CA GLN A 88 14.40 -10.85 -4.15
C GLN A 88 14.73 -9.39 -3.89
N GLU A 89 16.03 -9.05 -3.84
CA GLU A 89 16.46 -7.67 -3.57
C GLU A 89 15.91 -6.67 -4.60
N SER A 90 15.72 -7.11 -5.86
CA SER A 90 15.10 -6.32 -6.94
C SER A 90 13.68 -5.85 -6.61
N ASP A 91 12.92 -6.67 -5.88
CA ASP A 91 11.49 -6.44 -5.63
C ASP A 91 11.28 -5.59 -4.38
N LYS A 92 12.31 -5.48 -3.52
CA LYS A 92 12.24 -4.72 -2.28
C LYS A 92 12.04 -3.22 -2.54
N GLU A 93 12.58 -2.67 -3.61
CA GLU A 93 12.38 -1.25 -3.94
C GLU A 93 10.92 -0.95 -4.30
N PHE A 94 10.28 -1.84 -5.08
CA PHE A 94 8.84 -1.73 -5.34
C PHE A 94 8.03 -1.77 -4.04
N ILE A 95 8.31 -2.75 -3.17
CA ILE A 95 7.61 -2.89 -1.88
C ILE A 95 7.84 -1.66 -0.98
N LYS A 96 9.05 -1.07 -0.95
CA LYS A 96 9.33 0.17 -0.22
C LYS A 96 8.51 1.35 -0.74
N SER A 97 8.36 1.47 -2.06
CA SER A 97 7.52 2.50 -2.68
C SER A 97 6.06 2.34 -2.29
N VAL A 98 5.54 1.10 -2.27
CA VAL A 98 4.18 0.79 -1.80
C VAL A 98 4.00 1.15 -0.33
N ILE A 99 4.94 0.78 0.55
CA ILE A 99 4.90 1.13 1.99
C ILE A 99 4.88 2.64 2.19
N THR A 100 5.73 3.35 1.45
CA THR A 100 5.81 4.82 1.49
C THR A 100 4.50 5.45 1.02
N CYS A 101 3.92 4.93 -0.07
CA CYS A 101 2.64 5.42 -0.58
C CYS A 101 1.51 5.22 0.44
N TYR A 102 1.40 4.04 1.07
CA TYR A 102 0.43 3.83 2.15
C TYR A 102 0.66 4.79 3.32
N GLN A 103 1.92 5.10 3.68
CA GLN A 103 2.19 6.08 4.73
C GLN A 103 1.61 7.45 4.37
N TYR A 104 1.81 7.93 3.14
CA TYR A 104 1.21 9.19 2.70
C TYR A 104 -0.31 9.17 2.72
N LEU A 105 -0.95 8.07 2.32
CA LEU A 105 -2.41 7.93 2.38
C LEU A 105 -2.94 7.89 3.82
N ILE A 106 -2.21 7.25 4.74
CA ILE A 106 -2.51 7.24 6.17
C ILE A 106 -2.44 8.66 6.75
N ASP A 107 -1.38 9.39 6.39
CA ASP A 107 -1.16 10.75 6.85
C ASP A 107 -2.19 11.72 6.26
N GLU A 108 -2.53 11.58 4.97
CA GLU A 108 -3.63 12.30 4.32
C GLU A 108 -4.92 12.13 5.12
N GLY A 109 -5.37 10.89 5.35
CA GLY A 109 -6.61 10.65 6.10
C GLY A 109 -6.55 11.13 7.55
N THR A 110 -5.40 11.01 8.22
CA THR A 110 -5.21 11.47 9.60
C THR A 110 -5.28 12.99 9.70
N PHE A 111 -4.59 13.71 8.81
CA PHE A 111 -4.62 15.17 8.80
C PHE A 111 -5.97 15.74 8.35
N MET A 112 -6.72 15.03 7.49
CA MET A 112 -8.12 15.35 7.21
C MET A 112 -8.96 15.28 8.49
N ILE A 113 -8.87 14.18 9.25
CA ILE A 113 -9.58 14.01 10.52
C ILE A 113 -9.20 15.11 11.51
N ASP A 114 -7.91 15.43 11.63
CA ASP A 114 -7.42 16.49 12.52
C ASP A 114 -7.97 17.86 12.13
N PHE A 115 -7.98 18.19 10.84
CA PHE A 115 -8.56 19.43 10.35
C PHE A 115 -10.07 19.52 10.67
N ILE A 116 -10.84 18.47 10.37
CA ILE A 116 -12.28 18.43 10.68
C ILE A 116 -12.53 18.57 12.19
N ASN A 117 -11.63 18.03 13.02
CA ASN A 117 -11.76 18.11 14.47
C ASN A 117 -11.43 19.49 15.05
N THR A 118 -10.40 20.15 14.52
CA THR A 118 -9.77 21.31 15.16
C THR A 118 -9.89 22.61 14.37
N ASN A 119 -10.28 22.52 13.09
CA ASN A 119 -10.21 23.61 12.11
C ASN A 119 -8.80 24.23 11.98
N ASN A 120 -7.75 23.43 12.23
CA ASN A 120 -6.36 23.87 12.13
C ASN A 120 -5.85 23.84 10.67
N GLU A 121 -5.60 25.01 10.12
CA GLU A 121 -5.05 25.19 8.76
C GLU A 121 -3.71 24.47 8.53
N GLU A 122 -2.89 24.27 9.57
CA GLU A 122 -1.66 23.49 9.44
C GLU A 122 -1.97 22.02 9.09
N SER A 123 -3.04 21.45 9.65
CA SER A 123 -3.50 20.10 9.32
C SER A 123 -4.01 20.05 7.88
N LEU A 124 -4.74 21.06 7.41
CA LEU A 124 -5.19 21.14 6.02
C LEU A 124 -4.02 21.17 5.03
N LYS A 125 -2.97 21.95 5.35
CA LYS A 125 -1.75 21.99 4.56
C LYS A 125 -1.06 20.62 4.51
N LYS A 126 -0.91 19.95 5.66
CA LYS A 126 -0.30 18.62 5.73
C LYS A 126 -1.14 17.56 5.01
N TYR A 127 -2.46 17.67 5.04
CA TYR A 127 -3.35 16.85 4.23
C TYR A 127 -3.01 16.98 2.73
N ASP A 128 -2.96 18.20 2.21
CA ASP A 128 -2.69 18.46 0.79
C ASP A 128 -1.27 18.01 0.38
N GLU A 129 -0.25 18.31 1.21
CA GLU A 129 1.13 17.86 0.95
C GLU A 129 1.24 16.33 0.84
N ASN A 130 0.56 15.58 1.71
CA ASN A 130 0.59 14.13 1.67
C ASN A 130 -0.22 13.58 0.49
N ARG A 131 -1.34 14.21 0.16
CA ARG A 131 -2.14 13.89 -1.02
C ARG A 131 -1.32 14.02 -2.30
N GLN A 132 -0.55 15.10 -2.45
CA GLN A 132 0.33 15.31 -3.61
C GLN A 132 1.45 14.26 -3.69
N LYS A 133 2.09 13.95 -2.55
CA LYS A 133 3.14 12.92 -2.49
C LYS A 133 2.60 11.52 -2.80
N ALA A 134 1.41 11.18 -2.30
CA ALA A 134 0.74 9.92 -2.62
C ALA A 134 0.43 9.83 -4.12
N TRP A 135 -0.11 10.91 -4.71
CA TRP A 135 -0.42 10.94 -6.15
C TRP A 135 0.81 10.74 -7.03
N ALA A 136 1.95 11.36 -6.69
CA ALA A 136 3.20 11.18 -7.43
C ALA A 136 3.62 9.70 -7.47
N LEU A 137 3.59 9.01 -6.34
CA LEU A 137 3.91 7.58 -6.29
C LEU A 137 2.89 6.73 -7.02
N ILE A 138 1.59 6.99 -6.85
CA ILE A 138 0.52 6.25 -7.54
C ILE A 138 0.65 6.39 -9.06
N SER A 139 0.91 7.61 -9.55
CA SER A 139 1.07 7.91 -10.97
C SER A 139 2.23 7.14 -11.57
N ASN A 140 3.36 7.08 -10.85
CA ASN A 140 4.52 6.32 -11.25
C ASN A 140 4.22 4.80 -11.29
N LEU A 141 3.62 4.26 -10.20
CA LEU A 141 3.30 2.83 -10.08
C LEU A 141 2.28 2.35 -11.13
N LEU A 142 1.36 3.20 -11.56
CA LEU A 142 0.37 2.90 -12.60
C LEU A 142 0.83 3.27 -14.02
N GLY A 143 2.01 3.89 -14.17
CA GLY A 143 2.53 4.31 -15.46
C GLY A 143 1.80 5.50 -16.09
N PHE A 144 1.11 6.33 -15.30
CA PHE A 144 0.44 7.54 -15.78
C PHE A 144 1.42 8.65 -16.20
N GLU A 145 2.66 8.63 -15.71
CA GLU A 145 3.68 9.63 -16.03
C GLU A 145 4.25 9.52 -17.47
N ASN A 146 3.95 8.43 -18.18
CA ASN A 146 4.49 8.13 -19.53
C ASN A 146 3.52 8.41 -20.70
N ASN A 147 2.47 9.22 -20.50
CA ASN A 147 1.54 9.65 -21.56
C ASN A 147 1.49 11.17 -21.70
#